data_AF-A0A263CWW8-F1
#
_entry.id   AF-A0A263CWW8-F1
#
_cell.length_a   1.000
_cell.length_b   1.000
_cell.length_c   1.000
_cell.angle_alpha   90.00
_cell.angle_beta   90.00
_cell.angle_gamma   90.00
#
_symmetry.space_group_name_H-M   'P 1'
#
loop_
_entity.id
_entity.type
_entity.pdbx_description
1 polymer ?
#
loop_
_entity_poly.entity_id
_entity_poly.type
_entity_poly.pdbx_seq_one_letter_code
_entity_poly.pdbx_strand_id
1 'polypeptide(L)'
;MSHQPLSSDRAQTSRGPSVRSPRTVIRRGSLPKVPDARRPSRAAVNALRALLERHNHIVQEVDGQNDFGEDQHVTFTEDGKVTGDLVKIQIKGGRSWRRADGYAVPIGDHGGTWADGNIPVLCVVHDPDTDGLYWSNATKQLLSARRGGEVLKTITIRPGQKLDDKSIVDFVAEIRGYLSRYRGNRIIQSQLGEMAGVEFGPSDIVQHHVNVFGEDLIFWQRRGEGFATLLHSDLDWYPEHFGPEHFHPNGRPGLLPGMPVLAGTILSTAEAQWLAACFDAAQWARNPTVDDPPLDTNIDAHDNYVARRIEQHLWIEPDTLTRSIQELRTETATDHDLATIAAELEADAQAHPEALSKPWREMSDKARRLVTFYLVKEVQVGSPALPIDEQFRIVWRGPRPAAEYGFSARVGQPSTHMSSHRERVSAFKLRPGDRIYWLSRHGNERGRNVSAVWDSEETPGTVCVLFDQLMLGDTFWPEELFVRQVSTNGDGTASPR
;
A
#
# COMPACT_ATOMS: atom_id res chain seq x y z
N MET A 1 20.78 77.56 -65.17
CA MET A 1 20.53 76.16 -65.55
C MET A 1 19.06 76.07 -65.91
N SER A 2 18.73 75.62 -67.12
CA SER A 2 17.57 76.17 -67.85
C SER A 2 16.48 75.14 -68.14
N HIS A 3 15.24 75.63 -68.24
CA HIS A 3 14.04 74.86 -68.56
C HIS A 3 13.96 74.45 -70.05
N GLN A 4 13.50 73.22 -70.31
CA GLN A 4 12.51 72.83 -71.36
C GLN A 4 12.89 73.10 -72.86
N PRO A 5 12.12 72.65 -73.90
CA PRO A 5 10.75 72.14 -73.90
C PRO A 5 10.47 70.84 -74.70
N LEU A 6 9.19 70.62 -74.98
CA LEU A 6 8.53 69.44 -75.55
C LEU A 6 8.56 69.37 -77.08
N SER A 7 8.37 68.16 -77.62
CA SER A 7 7.50 67.81 -78.78
C SER A 7 7.31 66.28 -78.74
N SER A 8 6.14 65.62 -78.80
CA SER A 8 4.94 65.74 -79.66
C SER A 8 5.28 65.52 -81.15
N ASP A 9 4.53 64.80 -81.98
CA ASP A 9 3.26 64.03 -81.85
C ASP A 9 3.28 63.00 -83.03
N ARG A 10 2.44 61.97 -83.27
CA ARG A 10 1.14 61.46 -82.78
C ARG A 10 1.18 59.90 -83.00
N ALA A 11 0.18 59.02 -82.83
CA ALA A 11 -1.28 59.16 -82.74
C ALA A 11 -1.97 58.05 -81.93
N GLN A 12 -3.14 58.37 -81.36
CA GLN A 12 -4.08 57.44 -80.73
C GLN A 12 -5.43 57.47 -81.45
N THR A 13 -6.00 56.29 -81.72
CA THR A 13 -7.46 56.04 -81.79
C THR A 13 -7.70 54.59 -81.32
N SER A 14 -8.03 54.36 -80.04
CA SER A 14 -9.35 54.50 -79.42
C SER A 14 -10.29 53.30 -79.63
N ARG A 15 -10.57 52.56 -78.54
CA ARG A 15 -11.88 51.96 -78.19
C ARG A 15 -11.87 51.40 -76.77
N GLY A 16 -13.06 51.39 -76.15
CA GLY A 16 -13.28 50.99 -74.76
C GLY A 16 -13.33 49.46 -74.53
N PRO A 17 -13.51 49.02 -73.28
CA PRO A 17 -13.30 47.65 -72.86
C PRO A 17 -14.50 46.72 -73.09
N SER A 18 -14.23 45.41 -73.22
CA SER A 18 -15.23 44.38 -72.94
C SER A 18 -14.60 43.12 -72.32
N VAL A 19 -15.26 42.67 -71.26
CA VAL A 19 -15.17 41.41 -70.50
C VAL A 19 -14.36 40.27 -71.17
N ARG A 20 -13.29 39.82 -70.49
CA ARG A 20 -12.72 38.48 -70.68
C ARG A 20 -13.20 37.55 -69.57
N SER A 21 -14.17 36.69 -69.87
CA SER A 21 -14.50 35.57 -68.99
C SER A 21 -13.32 34.58 -68.91
N PRO A 22 -12.85 34.20 -67.71
CA PRO A 22 -11.83 33.16 -67.59
C PRO A 22 -12.38 31.82 -68.08
N ARG A 23 -11.67 31.15 -69.00
CA ARG A 23 -11.89 29.72 -69.25
C ARG A 23 -11.40 28.95 -68.02
N THR A 24 -12.32 28.41 -67.23
CA THR A 24 -12.00 27.52 -66.11
C THR A 24 -11.34 26.24 -66.63
N VAL A 25 -10.01 26.22 -66.67
CA VAL A 25 -9.24 24.99 -66.85
C VAL A 25 -9.41 24.19 -65.56
N ILE A 26 -10.27 23.18 -65.61
CA ILE A 26 -10.43 22.23 -64.49
C ILE A 26 -9.11 21.47 -64.33
N ARG A 27 -8.27 21.91 -63.39
CA ARG A 27 -7.22 21.06 -62.83
C ARG A 27 -7.92 19.83 -62.27
N ARG A 28 -7.67 18.65 -62.85
CA ARG A 28 -7.96 17.39 -62.16
C ARG A 28 -7.15 17.41 -60.87
N GLY A 29 -7.82 17.51 -59.72
CA GLY A 29 -7.17 17.29 -58.44
C GLY A 29 -6.54 15.90 -58.43
N SER A 30 -5.32 15.77 -57.93
CA SER A 30 -4.72 14.46 -57.73
C SER A 30 -5.57 13.69 -56.72
N LEU A 31 -6.12 12.55 -57.13
CA LEU A 31 -6.86 11.67 -56.23
C LEU A 31 -5.99 11.31 -55.02
N PRO A 32 -6.56 11.16 -53.80
CA PRO A 32 -5.81 10.76 -52.62
C PRO A 32 -5.01 9.48 -52.89
N LYS A 33 -3.69 9.54 -52.70
CA LYS A 33 -2.85 8.34 -52.78
C LYS A 33 -3.20 7.44 -51.60
N VAL A 34 -3.60 6.20 -51.88
CA VAL A 34 -3.64 5.14 -50.87
C VAL A 34 -2.20 4.89 -50.41
N PRO A 35 -1.89 4.92 -49.10
CA PRO A 35 -0.54 4.63 -48.63
C PRO A 35 -0.14 3.19 -48.98
N ASP A 36 1.06 3.00 -49.53
CA ASP A 36 1.53 1.67 -49.98
C ASP A 36 1.53 0.62 -48.86
N ALA A 37 1.77 1.05 -47.62
CA ALA A 37 1.69 0.23 -46.41
C ALA A 37 0.26 -0.26 -46.05
N ARG A 38 -0.80 0.37 -46.57
CA ARG A 38 -2.19 -0.01 -46.25
C ARG A 38 -2.51 -1.45 -46.69
N ARG A 39 -1.99 -1.88 -47.85
CA ARG A 39 -2.24 -3.22 -48.39
C ARG A 39 -1.62 -4.34 -47.53
N PRO A 40 -0.31 -4.35 -47.20
CA PRO A 40 0.27 -5.39 -46.36
C PRO A 40 -0.29 -5.36 -44.92
N SER A 41 -0.53 -4.19 -44.31
CA SER A 41 -1.14 -4.14 -42.97
C SER A 41 -2.55 -4.73 -42.96
N ARG A 42 -3.39 -4.42 -43.95
CA ARG A 42 -4.74 -5.01 -44.05
C ARG A 42 -4.70 -6.51 -44.36
N ALA A 43 -3.72 -6.99 -45.13
CA ALA A 43 -3.52 -8.42 -45.31
C ALA A 43 -3.19 -9.12 -43.99
N ALA A 44 -2.31 -8.54 -43.16
CA ALA A 44 -1.93 -9.07 -41.85
C ALA A 44 -3.11 -9.17 -40.88
N VAL A 45 -3.91 -8.10 -40.77
CA VAL A 45 -5.13 -8.05 -39.93
C VAL A 45 -6.13 -9.14 -40.33
N ASN A 46 -6.34 -9.33 -41.63
CA ASN A 46 -7.24 -10.35 -42.16
C ASN A 46 -6.68 -11.77 -41.95
N ALA A 47 -5.37 -11.98 -42.15
CA ALA A 47 -4.72 -13.28 -41.98
C ALA A 47 -4.78 -13.78 -40.53
N LEU A 48 -4.52 -12.90 -39.55
CA LEU A 48 -4.62 -13.26 -38.14
C LEU A 48 -6.07 -13.55 -37.72
N ARG A 49 -7.02 -12.69 -38.15
CA ARG A 49 -8.45 -12.93 -37.90
C ARG A 49 -8.88 -14.31 -38.42
N ALA A 50 -8.57 -14.60 -39.67
CA ALA A 50 -8.94 -15.85 -40.32
C ALA A 50 -8.26 -17.09 -39.69
N LEU A 51 -7.21 -16.93 -38.89
CA LEU A 51 -6.61 -18.00 -38.08
C LEU A 51 -7.31 -18.14 -36.72
N LEU A 52 -7.60 -17.04 -36.02
CA LEU A 52 -8.27 -17.08 -34.73
C LEU A 52 -9.73 -17.56 -34.86
N GLU A 53 -10.49 -17.03 -35.82
CA GLU A 53 -11.90 -17.38 -36.05
C GLU A 53 -12.08 -18.85 -36.49
N ARG A 54 -11.16 -19.40 -37.30
CA ARG A 54 -11.25 -20.82 -37.74
C ARG A 54 -10.91 -21.82 -36.65
N HIS A 55 -10.29 -21.37 -35.55
CA HIS A 55 -10.12 -22.12 -34.30
C HIS A 55 -11.13 -21.67 -33.22
N ASN A 56 -12.23 -21.03 -33.65
CA ASN A 56 -13.41 -20.62 -32.89
C ASN A 56 -13.22 -19.44 -31.91
N HIS A 57 -12.08 -18.76 -31.92
CA HIS A 57 -11.85 -17.59 -31.07
C HIS A 57 -12.55 -16.34 -31.59
N ILE A 58 -12.99 -15.48 -30.68
CA ILE A 58 -13.75 -14.26 -31.01
C ILE A 58 -12.76 -13.13 -31.25
N VAL A 59 -12.86 -12.47 -32.42
CA VAL A 59 -11.98 -11.36 -32.82
C VAL A 59 -12.80 -10.09 -33.04
N GLN A 60 -12.41 -9.00 -32.38
CA GLN A 60 -12.93 -7.66 -32.60
C GLN A 60 -11.82 -6.78 -33.19
N GLU A 61 -12.11 -6.05 -34.26
CA GLU A 61 -11.20 -5.03 -34.79
C GLU A 61 -11.35 -3.72 -34.02
N VAL A 62 -10.23 -3.06 -33.72
CA VAL A 62 -10.24 -1.68 -33.20
C VAL A 62 -10.37 -0.74 -34.39
N ASP A 63 -11.30 0.22 -34.34
CA ASP A 63 -11.42 1.22 -35.41
C ASP A 63 -10.19 2.15 -35.41
N GLY A 64 -9.71 2.51 -36.60
CA GLY A 64 -8.50 3.31 -36.82
C GLY A 64 -8.63 4.79 -36.43
N GLN A 65 -9.71 5.19 -35.76
CA GLN A 65 -9.82 6.46 -35.02
C GLN A 65 -9.48 6.31 -33.53
N ASN A 66 -9.39 5.07 -33.03
CA ASN A 66 -9.10 4.70 -31.65
C ASN A 66 -7.81 3.84 -31.53
N ASP A 67 -6.93 3.85 -32.54
CA ASP A 67 -5.65 3.11 -32.52
C ASP A 67 -4.63 3.78 -31.57
N PHE A 68 -4.58 3.27 -30.34
CA PHE A 68 -3.55 3.59 -29.35
C PHE A 68 -2.41 2.55 -29.34
N GLY A 69 -2.12 1.94 -30.49
CA GLY A 69 -1.14 0.85 -30.65
C GLY A 69 -1.78 -0.54 -30.59
N GLU A 70 -3.01 -0.69 -31.08
CA GLU A 70 -3.86 -1.89 -30.94
C GLU A 70 -4.74 -2.08 -32.18
N ASP A 71 -4.61 -3.20 -32.89
CA ASP A 71 -5.41 -3.49 -34.11
C ASP A 71 -6.60 -4.42 -33.82
N GLN A 72 -6.45 -5.35 -32.88
CA GLN A 72 -7.46 -6.35 -32.54
C GLN A 72 -7.54 -6.62 -31.03
N HIS A 73 -8.76 -6.86 -30.55
CA HIS A 73 -9.04 -7.49 -29.26
C HIS A 73 -9.52 -8.91 -29.52
N VAL A 74 -9.02 -9.88 -28.74
CA VAL A 74 -9.26 -11.31 -28.98
C VAL A 74 -9.67 -11.99 -27.69
N THR A 75 -10.85 -12.61 -27.70
CA THR A 75 -11.37 -13.42 -26.59
C THR A 75 -11.26 -14.91 -26.93
N PHE A 76 -10.53 -15.66 -26.11
CA PHE A 76 -10.34 -17.10 -26.29
C PHE A 76 -11.56 -17.92 -25.86
N THR A 77 -11.59 -19.14 -26.37
CA THR A 77 -12.71 -20.07 -26.27
C THR A 77 -12.22 -21.49 -26.03
N GLU A 78 -12.98 -22.27 -25.28
CA GLU A 78 -12.69 -23.66 -24.92
C GLU A 78 -14.02 -24.44 -24.91
N ASP A 79 -14.07 -25.61 -25.55
CA ASP A 79 -15.27 -26.44 -25.71
C ASP A 79 -16.55 -25.69 -26.14
N GLY A 80 -16.39 -24.74 -27.07
CA GLY A 80 -17.48 -23.90 -27.59
C GLY A 80 -17.98 -22.81 -26.63
N LYS A 81 -17.30 -22.60 -25.50
CA LYS A 81 -17.61 -21.56 -24.50
C LYS A 81 -16.54 -20.48 -24.51
N VAL A 82 -16.94 -19.26 -24.15
CA VAL A 82 -16.01 -18.14 -23.88
C VAL A 82 -15.33 -18.38 -22.53
N THR A 83 -13.99 -18.35 -22.47
CA THR A 83 -13.24 -18.52 -21.21
C THR A 83 -13.10 -17.23 -20.41
N GLY A 84 -13.47 -16.10 -21.02
CA GLY A 84 -13.22 -14.76 -20.49
C GLY A 84 -11.76 -14.33 -20.64
N ASP A 85 -10.88 -15.13 -21.24
CA ASP A 85 -9.48 -14.76 -21.53
C ASP A 85 -9.39 -13.80 -22.71
N LEU A 86 -8.96 -12.56 -22.42
CA LEU A 86 -8.94 -11.45 -23.36
C LEU A 86 -7.49 -10.94 -23.52
N VAL A 87 -7.07 -10.72 -24.76
CA VAL A 87 -5.79 -10.05 -25.11
C VAL A 87 -5.98 -8.95 -26.14
N LYS A 88 -5.05 -8.00 -26.12
CA LYS A 88 -4.87 -6.98 -27.16
C LYS A 88 -3.78 -7.42 -28.12
N ILE A 89 -3.92 -7.14 -29.42
CA ILE A 89 -2.91 -7.47 -30.42
C ILE A 89 -2.60 -6.27 -31.32
N GLN A 90 -1.33 -5.89 -31.37
CA GLN A 90 -0.76 -5.02 -32.38
C GLN A 90 -0.25 -5.89 -33.54
N ILE A 91 -0.68 -5.59 -34.76
CA ILE A 91 -0.45 -6.37 -35.97
C ILE A 91 0.33 -5.52 -36.98
N LYS A 92 1.47 -6.03 -37.48
CA LYS A 92 2.29 -5.32 -38.47
C LYS A 92 2.53 -6.20 -39.70
N GLY A 93 2.16 -5.71 -40.90
CA GLY A 93 2.31 -6.46 -42.15
C GLY A 93 3.48 -5.97 -43.01
N GLY A 94 4.22 -6.90 -43.62
CA GLY A 94 5.18 -6.60 -44.69
C GLY A 94 6.67 -6.77 -44.34
N ARG A 95 7.51 -6.78 -45.39
CA ARG A 95 8.97 -7.06 -45.29
C ARG A 95 9.75 -6.11 -44.37
N SER A 96 9.25 -4.90 -44.10
CA SER A 96 9.90 -3.87 -43.27
C SER A 96 10.12 -4.27 -41.80
N TRP A 97 9.37 -5.27 -41.31
CA TRP A 97 9.44 -5.72 -39.92
C TRP A 97 10.49 -6.82 -39.69
N ARG A 98 11.05 -7.42 -40.76
CA ARG A 98 12.13 -8.41 -40.71
C ARG A 98 13.43 -7.84 -40.15
N ARG A 99 14.18 -8.67 -39.43
CA ARG A 99 15.56 -8.46 -38.98
C ARG A 99 16.41 -9.69 -39.36
N ALA A 100 17.70 -9.67 -39.06
CA ALA A 100 18.60 -10.79 -39.39
C ALA A 100 18.28 -12.08 -38.62
N ASP A 101 17.64 -11.94 -37.46
CA ASP A 101 17.41 -12.94 -36.43
C ASP A 101 15.93 -13.13 -36.08
N GLY A 102 15.01 -12.61 -36.91
CA GLY A 102 13.55 -12.65 -36.67
C GLY A 102 12.82 -11.42 -37.18
N TYR A 103 11.94 -10.85 -36.36
CA TYR A 103 11.19 -9.63 -36.66
C TYR A 103 11.22 -8.69 -35.45
N ALA A 104 11.01 -7.39 -35.67
CA ALA A 104 10.93 -6.40 -34.61
C ALA A 104 9.78 -5.40 -34.85
N VAL A 105 8.92 -5.25 -33.84
CA VAL A 105 7.85 -4.25 -33.81
C VAL A 105 8.30 -3.07 -32.93
N PRO A 106 8.28 -1.82 -33.43
CA PRO A 106 8.64 -0.66 -32.62
C PRO A 106 7.61 -0.42 -31.52
N ILE A 107 8.08 -0.02 -30.34
CA ILE A 107 7.20 0.28 -29.19
C ILE A 107 6.64 1.71 -29.28
N GLY A 108 7.44 2.67 -29.75
CA GLY A 108 7.05 4.08 -29.76
C GLY A 108 6.65 4.57 -28.36
N ASP A 109 5.64 5.44 -28.30
CA ASP A 109 5.12 5.99 -27.04
C ASP A 109 4.19 5.02 -26.30
N HIS A 110 3.82 3.89 -26.91
CA HIS A 110 2.87 2.91 -26.38
C HIS A 110 3.44 2.04 -25.23
N GLY A 111 4.73 2.17 -24.91
CA GLY A 111 5.44 1.29 -23.98
C GLY A 111 4.88 1.24 -22.56
N GLY A 112 4.35 2.36 -22.05
CA GLY A 112 3.62 2.39 -20.78
C GLY A 112 2.30 1.61 -20.89
N THR A 113 1.44 2.00 -21.83
CA THR A 113 0.13 1.35 -22.09
C THR A 113 0.24 -0.17 -22.29
N TRP A 114 1.27 -0.63 -23.00
CA TRP A 114 1.52 -2.05 -23.26
C TRP A 114 2.11 -2.82 -22.07
N ALA A 115 2.76 -2.15 -21.12
CA ALA A 115 3.29 -2.77 -19.91
C ALA A 115 2.25 -2.78 -18.76
N ASP A 116 1.55 -1.65 -18.61
CA ASP A 116 0.81 -1.28 -17.40
C ASP A 116 -0.72 -1.27 -17.56
N GLY A 117 -1.25 -1.44 -18.77
CA GLY A 117 -2.69 -1.55 -19.02
C GLY A 117 -3.28 -2.89 -18.55
N ASN A 118 -4.56 -2.92 -18.14
CA ASN A 118 -5.18 -4.09 -17.50
C ASN A 118 -5.45 -5.31 -18.44
N ILE A 119 -5.10 -5.23 -19.72
CA ILE A 119 -5.20 -6.33 -20.69
C ILE A 119 -3.83 -6.41 -21.40
N PRO A 120 -3.14 -7.56 -21.41
CA PRO A 120 -1.81 -7.64 -21.98
C PRO A 120 -1.83 -7.59 -23.50
N VAL A 121 -0.76 -7.03 -24.05
CA VAL A 121 -0.57 -6.77 -25.48
C VAL A 121 0.37 -7.81 -26.08
N LEU A 122 -0.03 -8.36 -27.22
CA LEU A 122 0.77 -9.23 -28.07
C LEU A 122 1.18 -8.46 -29.34
N CYS A 123 2.36 -8.73 -29.87
CA CYS A 123 2.77 -8.27 -31.19
C CYS A 123 2.72 -9.43 -32.18
N VAL A 124 2.10 -9.24 -33.33
CA VAL A 124 2.07 -10.19 -34.46
C VAL A 124 2.61 -9.52 -35.72
N VAL A 125 3.47 -10.22 -36.45
CA VAL A 125 3.97 -9.82 -37.77
C VAL A 125 3.48 -10.80 -38.82
N HIS A 126 2.93 -10.28 -39.92
CA HIS A 126 2.68 -11.07 -41.15
C HIS A 126 3.79 -10.80 -42.16
N ASP A 127 4.46 -11.88 -42.56
CA ASP A 127 5.50 -11.87 -43.58
C ASP A 127 4.92 -12.33 -44.94
N PRO A 128 4.86 -11.44 -45.96
CA PRO A 128 4.21 -11.74 -47.23
C PRO A 128 5.02 -12.68 -48.16
N ASP A 129 6.27 -13.04 -47.84
CA ASP A 129 7.05 -13.95 -48.68
C ASP A 129 7.04 -15.40 -48.17
N THR A 130 6.78 -15.60 -46.87
CA THR A 130 6.56 -16.93 -46.27
C THR A 130 5.07 -17.22 -46.03
N ASP A 131 4.21 -16.22 -46.27
CA ASP A 131 2.80 -16.12 -45.84
C ASP A 131 2.60 -16.52 -44.35
N GLY A 132 3.60 -16.20 -43.54
CA GLY A 132 3.68 -16.62 -42.13
C GLY A 132 3.23 -15.51 -41.19
N LEU A 133 2.44 -15.87 -40.19
CA LEU A 133 2.26 -15.06 -38.99
C LEU A 133 3.31 -15.46 -37.95
N TYR A 134 3.88 -14.49 -37.25
CA TYR A 134 4.88 -14.69 -36.19
C TYR A 134 4.57 -13.78 -35.01
N TRP A 135 4.76 -14.24 -33.78
CA TRP A 135 4.19 -13.57 -32.60
C TRP A 135 5.15 -13.44 -31.39
N SER A 136 4.88 -12.48 -30.51
CA SER A 136 5.40 -12.51 -29.14
C SER A 136 4.52 -11.72 -28.17
N ASN A 137 4.61 -12.03 -26.88
CA ASN A 137 3.93 -11.30 -25.81
C ASN A 137 4.75 -10.05 -25.44
N ALA A 138 4.23 -8.86 -25.80
CA ALA A 138 4.93 -7.60 -25.63
C ALA A 138 5.01 -7.19 -24.17
N THR A 139 3.90 -7.28 -23.43
CA THR A 139 3.82 -7.00 -21.99
C THR A 139 4.84 -7.84 -21.20
N LYS A 140 4.98 -9.12 -21.52
CA LYS A 140 5.98 -10.04 -20.94
C LYS A 140 7.43 -9.60 -21.20
N GLN A 141 7.74 -9.06 -22.39
CA GLN A 141 9.07 -8.51 -22.69
C GLN A 141 9.32 -7.19 -21.94
N LEU A 142 8.38 -6.25 -22.01
CA LEU A 142 8.46 -4.94 -21.35
C LEU A 142 8.67 -5.07 -19.83
N LEU A 143 7.84 -5.87 -19.17
CA LEU A 143 7.95 -6.10 -17.72
C LEU A 143 9.22 -6.88 -17.34
N SER A 144 9.79 -7.69 -18.25
CA SER A 144 11.06 -8.36 -17.97
C SER A 144 12.27 -7.44 -18.14
N ALA A 145 12.23 -6.52 -19.11
CA ALA A 145 13.24 -5.47 -19.27
C ALA A 145 13.21 -4.48 -18.10
N ARG A 146 12.01 -4.02 -17.69
CA ARG A 146 11.84 -3.12 -16.53
C ARG A 146 12.44 -3.70 -15.25
N ARG A 147 12.28 -5.01 -14.99
CA ARG A 147 12.94 -5.70 -13.84
C ARG A 147 14.47 -5.71 -13.91
N GLY A 148 15.07 -5.58 -15.10
CA GLY A 148 16.51 -5.44 -15.30
C GLY A 148 17.00 -3.99 -15.39
N GLY A 149 16.12 -2.99 -15.23
CA GLY A 149 16.44 -1.58 -15.47
C GLY A 149 16.56 -1.20 -16.96
N GLU A 150 16.16 -2.08 -17.88
CA GLU A 150 16.29 -1.87 -19.33
C GLU A 150 15.07 -1.20 -19.96
N VAL A 151 15.31 -0.26 -20.89
CA VAL A 151 14.28 0.40 -21.69
C VAL A 151 14.31 -0.13 -23.13
N LEU A 152 13.35 -0.98 -23.48
CA LEU A 152 13.21 -1.51 -24.84
C LEU A 152 12.70 -0.45 -25.82
N LYS A 153 13.21 -0.49 -27.06
CA LYS A 153 12.72 0.32 -28.20
C LYS A 153 11.91 -0.49 -29.21
N THR A 154 12.04 -1.82 -29.17
CA THR A 154 11.32 -2.78 -30.03
C THR A 154 10.96 -4.04 -29.25
N ILE A 155 9.82 -4.63 -29.55
CA ILE A 155 9.46 -6.00 -29.19
C ILE A 155 10.07 -6.94 -30.25
N THR A 156 10.86 -7.93 -29.82
CA THR A 156 11.56 -8.85 -30.73
C THR A 156 10.82 -10.17 -30.84
N ILE A 157 10.54 -10.61 -32.06
CA ILE A 157 9.83 -11.84 -32.39
C ILE A 157 10.84 -12.82 -33.01
N ARG A 158 11.09 -13.96 -32.34
CA ARG A 158 11.99 -15.00 -32.83
C ARG A 158 11.37 -15.74 -34.04
N PRO A 159 12.16 -16.18 -35.03
CA PRO A 159 11.64 -16.80 -36.27
C PRO A 159 10.97 -18.16 -36.02
N GLY A 160 11.28 -18.82 -34.90
CA GLY A 160 10.58 -20.03 -34.46
C GLY A 160 9.19 -19.78 -33.85
N GLN A 161 8.85 -18.55 -33.47
CA GLN A 161 7.53 -18.20 -32.91
C GLN A 161 6.50 -17.99 -34.03
N LYS A 162 6.32 -19.00 -34.89
CA LYS A 162 5.32 -19.00 -35.96
C LYS A 162 3.94 -19.32 -35.38
N LEU A 163 2.92 -18.59 -35.83
CA LEU A 163 1.52 -18.79 -35.48
C LEU A 163 0.78 -19.37 -36.70
N ASP A 164 0.45 -20.66 -36.67
CA ASP A 164 -0.36 -21.34 -37.68
C ASP A 164 -1.24 -22.45 -37.07
N ASP A 165 -1.98 -23.18 -37.90
CA ASP A 165 -2.91 -24.24 -37.47
C ASP A 165 -2.29 -25.36 -36.62
N LYS A 166 -0.96 -25.49 -36.59
CA LYS A 166 -0.24 -26.47 -35.77
C LYS A 166 0.18 -25.90 -34.42
N SER A 167 0.48 -24.60 -34.34
CA SER A 167 0.94 -23.93 -33.12
C SER A 167 -0.14 -23.12 -32.40
N ILE A 168 -1.33 -22.97 -32.98
CA ILE A 168 -2.44 -22.20 -32.39
C ILE A 168 -2.85 -22.71 -31.00
N VAL A 169 -2.87 -24.03 -30.78
CA VAL A 169 -3.20 -24.62 -29.47
C VAL A 169 -2.14 -24.28 -28.42
N ASP A 170 -0.85 -24.44 -28.77
CA ASP A 170 0.28 -24.10 -27.88
C ASP A 170 0.34 -22.59 -27.59
N PHE A 171 0.03 -21.75 -28.58
CA PHE A 171 -0.11 -20.30 -28.41
C PHE A 171 -1.21 -19.95 -27.40
N VAL A 172 -2.40 -20.51 -27.57
CA VAL A 172 -3.53 -20.29 -26.63
C VAL A 172 -3.15 -20.79 -25.23
N ALA A 173 -2.46 -21.93 -25.12
CA ALA A 173 -1.99 -22.45 -23.84
C ALA A 173 -0.93 -21.56 -23.17
N GLU A 174 0.08 -21.06 -23.90
CA GLU A 174 1.08 -20.12 -23.32
C GLU A 174 0.40 -18.81 -22.91
N ILE A 175 -0.50 -18.27 -23.74
CA ILE A 175 -1.16 -16.99 -23.48
C ILE A 175 -2.16 -17.10 -22.31
N ARG A 176 -2.99 -18.16 -22.23
CA ARG A 176 -3.88 -18.39 -21.08
C ARG A 176 -3.06 -18.67 -19.81
N GLY A 177 -2.03 -19.50 -19.91
CA GLY A 177 -1.09 -19.73 -18.80
C GLY A 177 -0.28 -18.49 -18.39
N TYR A 178 -0.17 -17.46 -19.24
CA TYR A 178 0.32 -16.13 -18.86
C TYR A 178 -0.79 -15.29 -18.22
N LEU A 179 -1.99 -15.27 -18.81
CA LEU A 179 -3.16 -14.53 -18.29
C LEU A 179 -3.54 -14.96 -16.88
N SER A 180 -3.52 -16.24 -16.53
CA SER A 180 -3.80 -16.69 -15.15
C SER A 180 -2.86 -16.05 -14.12
N ARG A 181 -1.58 -15.87 -14.47
CA ARG A 181 -0.58 -15.19 -13.60
C ARG A 181 -0.70 -13.66 -13.66
N TYR A 182 -1.02 -13.11 -14.83
CA TYR A 182 -1.14 -11.66 -15.04
C TYR A 182 -2.39 -11.09 -14.36
N ARG A 183 -3.51 -11.81 -14.48
CA ARG A 183 -4.77 -11.54 -13.77
C ARG A 183 -4.65 -11.81 -12.28
N GLY A 184 -3.89 -12.86 -11.92
CA GLY A 184 -3.59 -13.26 -10.54
C GLY A 184 -3.30 -12.05 -9.65
N ASN A 185 -2.22 -11.31 -9.89
CA ASN A 185 -1.86 -10.22 -8.98
C ASN A 185 -2.90 -9.08 -8.93
N ARG A 186 -3.35 -8.52 -10.06
CA ARG A 186 -4.20 -7.31 -10.04
C ARG A 186 -5.68 -7.56 -9.72
N ILE A 187 -6.27 -8.68 -10.15
CA ILE A 187 -7.66 -8.99 -9.79
C ILE A 187 -7.74 -9.42 -8.33
N ILE A 188 -6.76 -10.21 -7.84
CA ILE A 188 -6.69 -10.54 -6.42
C ILE A 188 -6.43 -9.28 -5.58
N GLN A 189 -5.57 -8.34 -6.00
CA GLN A 189 -5.45 -7.04 -5.32
C GLN A 189 -6.79 -6.29 -5.22
N SER A 190 -7.55 -6.16 -6.31
CA SER A 190 -8.88 -5.53 -6.28
C SER A 190 -9.84 -6.25 -5.32
N GLN A 191 -9.92 -7.58 -5.43
CA GLN A 191 -10.82 -8.40 -4.62
C GLN A 191 -10.44 -8.37 -3.13
N LEU A 192 -9.15 -8.42 -2.79
CA LEU A 192 -8.67 -8.31 -1.42
C LEU A 192 -8.89 -6.91 -0.84
N GLY A 193 -8.78 -5.87 -1.67
CA GLY A 193 -9.14 -4.51 -1.28
C GLY A 193 -10.62 -4.37 -0.98
N GLU A 194 -11.48 -4.93 -1.84
CA GLU A 194 -12.94 -5.03 -1.62
C GLU A 194 -13.29 -5.87 -0.36
N MET A 195 -12.54 -6.95 -0.08
CA MET A 195 -12.74 -7.80 1.11
C MET A 195 -12.33 -7.11 2.42
N ALA A 196 -11.20 -6.39 2.42
CA ALA A 196 -10.62 -5.75 3.60
C ALA A 196 -10.97 -4.26 3.75
N GLY A 197 -11.73 -3.68 2.81
CA GLY A 197 -12.16 -2.27 2.86
C GLY A 197 -11.07 -1.24 2.54
N VAL A 198 -10.02 -1.61 1.78
CA VAL A 198 -8.84 -0.77 1.51
C VAL A 198 -8.55 -0.64 0.00
N GLU A 199 -7.89 0.45 -0.40
CA GLU A 199 -7.37 0.61 -1.77
C GLU A 199 -5.84 0.38 -1.80
N PHE A 200 -5.39 -0.53 -2.66
CA PHE A 200 -3.97 -0.82 -2.87
C PHE A 200 -3.41 -0.02 -4.07
N GLY A 201 -2.27 0.63 -3.87
CA GLY A 201 -1.57 1.35 -4.93
C GLY A 201 -0.99 0.41 -6.00
N PRO A 202 -0.84 0.87 -7.26
CA PRO A 202 -0.28 0.05 -8.36
C PRO A 202 1.20 -0.30 -8.17
N SER A 203 1.87 0.32 -7.20
CA SER A 203 3.25 0.09 -6.76
C SER A 203 3.38 -0.90 -5.60
N ASP A 204 2.27 -1.30 -4.98
CA ASP A 204 2.29 -1.88 -3.64
C ASP A 204 2.57 -3.38 -3.68
N ILE A 205 3.39 -3.85 -2.74
CA ILE A 205 3.63 -5.26 -2.52
C ILE A 205 2.48 -5.77 -1.64
N VAL A 206 1.53 -6.43 -2.28
CA VAL A 206 0.43 -7.14 -1.63
C VAL A 206 0.70 -8.64 -1.75
N GLN A 207 0.70 -9.35 -0.63
CA GLN A 207 0.78 -10.82 -0.58
C GLN A 207 -0.41 -11.35 0.22
N HIS A 208 -0.87 -12.54 -0.12
CA HIS A 208 -2.06 -13.16 0.47
C HIS A 208 -1.78 -14.59 0.95
N HIS A 209 -2.43 -14.96 2.05
CA HIS A 209 -2.43 -16.30 2.59
C HIS A 209 -3.81 -16.63 3.14
N VAL A 210 -4.19 -17.90 3.04
CA VAL A 210 -5.34 -18.47 3.75
C VAL A 210 -4.77 -19.52 4.70
N ASN A 211 -5.03 -19.38 6.00
CA ASN A 211 -4.49 -20.30 6.99
C ASN A 211 -5.30 -21.62 7.07
N VAL A 212 -4.95 -22.48 8.03
CA VAL A 212 -5.56 -23.82 8.18
C VAL A 212 -7.02 -23.80 8.65
N PHE A 213 -7.53 -22.67 9.14
CA PHE A 213 -8.90 -22.48 9.57
C PHE A 213 -9.80 -21.85 8.49
N GLY A 214 -9.20 -21.36 7.40
CA GLY A 214 -9.88 -20.64 6.32
C GLY A 214 -9.85 -19.12 6.48
N GLU A 215 -9.07 -18.60 7.43
CA GLU A 215 -8.90 -17.18 7.71
C GLU A 215 -7.96 -16.57 6.64
N ASP A 216 -8.40 -15.49 6.02
CA ASP A 216 -7.60 -14.69 5.08
C ASP A 216 -6.65 -13.74 5.82
N LEU A 217 -5.40 -13.68 5.36
CA LEU A 217 -4.35 -12.74 5.78
C LEU A 217 -3.78 -12.00 4.56
N ILE A 218 -3.62 -10.69 4.67
CA ILE A 218 -3.01 -9.84 3.63
C ILE A 218 -1.83 -9.07 4.22
N PHE A 219 -0.64 -9.29 3.67
CA PHE A 219 0.53 -8.46 3.92
C PHE A 219 0.56 -7.35 2.87
N TRP A 220 0.68 -6.11 3.32
CA TRP A 220 0.70 -4.91 2.48
C TRP A 220 1.92 -4.05 2.81
N GLN A 221 2.75 -3.78 1.80
CA GLN A 221 3.86 -2.84 1.88
C GLN A 221 3.74 -1.82 0.74
N ARG A 222 3.42 -0.57 1.07
CA ARG A 222 3.55 0.55 0.12
C ARG A 222 5.03 0.82 -0.14
N ARG A 223 5.35 1.28 -1.34
CA ARG A 223 6.74 1.59 -1.75
C ARG A 223 7.26 2.79 -0.96
N GLY A 224 8.40 2.62 -0.30
CA GLY A 224 9.11 3.67 0.44
C GLY A 224 8.67 3.86 1.91
N GLU A 225 7.55 3.28 2.34
CA GLU A 225 7.17 3.29 3.78
C GLU A 225 8.14 2.42 4.60
N GLY A 226 8.54 2.89 5.79
CA GLY A 226 9.44 2.15 6.68
C GLY A 226 8.78 0.99 7.45
N PHE A 227 7.45 0.91 7.44
CA PHE A 227 6.63 -0.13 8.06
C PHE A 227 5.80 -0.90 7.01
N ALA A 228 5.28 -2.06 7.38
CA ALA A 228 4.27 -2.82 6.63
C ALA A 228 2.92 -2.78 7.36
N THR A 229 1.86 -3.25 6.70
CA THR A 229 0.52 -3.40 7.27
C THR A 229 0.04 -4.84 7.12
N LEU A 230 -0.47 -5.43 8.20
CA LEU A 230 -1.18 -6.71 8.18
C LEU A 230 -2.69 -6.42 8.26
N LEU A 231 -3.45 -7.04 7.37
CA LEU A 231 -4.91 -7.09 7.43
C LEU A 231 -5.30 -8.56 7.65
N HIS A 232 -6.07 -8.84 8.69
CA HIS A 232 -6.45 -10.19 9.08
C HIS A 232 -7.96 -10.26 9.23
N SER A 233 -8.59 -11.25 8.59
CA SER A 233 -10.05 -11.44 8.61
C SER A 233 -10.61 -11.54 10.04
N ASP A 234 -10.05 -12.40 10.89
CA ASP A 234 -10.41 -12.53 12.32
C ASP A 234 -10.13 -11.29 13.21
N LEU A 235 -9.48 -10.24 12.68
CA LEU A 235 -9.30 -8.95 13.35
C LEU A 235 -10.23 -7.87 12.78
N ASP A 236 -11.36 -8.26 12.18
CA ASP A 236 -12.29 -7.39 11.44
C ASP A 236 -11.59 -6.57 10.34
N TRP A 237 -10.51 -7.12 9.77
CA TRP A 237 -9.59 -6.45 8.83
C TRP A 237 -8.89 -5.18 9.36
N TYR A 238 -8.92 -4.93 10.67
CA TYR A 238 -8.34 -3.72 11.25
C TYR A 238 -6.82 -3.64 10.98
N PRO A 239 -6.29 -2.52 10.44
CA PRO A 239 -4.88 -2.41 10.08
C PRO A 239 -3.91 -2.52 11.27
N GLU A 240 -3.12 -3.59 11.31
CA GLU A 240 -1.94 -3.66 12.18
C GLU A 240 -0.71 -3.17 11.40
N HIS A 241 -0.29 -1.92 11.65
CA HIS A 241 0.95 -1.35 11.12
C HIS A 241 2.15 -1.81 11.94
N PHE A 242 3.25 -2.23 11.30
CA PHE A 242 4.36 -2.90 11.96
C PHE A 242 5.71 -2.80 11.24
N GLY A 243 6.80 -2.59 11.99
CA GLY A 243 8.18 -2.78 11.54
C GLY A 243 8.80 -4.08 12.09
N PRO A 244 10.10 -4.34 11.83
CA PRO A 244 10.78 -5.56 12.27
C PRO A 244 10.76 -5.78 13.78
N GLU A 245 10.86 -4.70 14.56
CA GLU A 245 10.83 -4.66 16.02
C GLU A 245 9.50 -5.16 16.62
N HIS A 246 8.40 -5.04 15.89
CA HIS A 246 7.08 -5.54 16.29
C HIS A 246 6.90 -7.06 16.13
N PHE A 247 7.76 -7.72 15.34
CA PHE A 247 7.55 -9.11 14.89
C PHE A 247 8.50 -10.10 15.58
N HIS A 248 7.93 -11.13 16.21
CA HIS A 248 8.66 -12.10 17.03
C HIS A 248 8.34 -13.54 16.58
N PRO A 249 8.98 -14.04 15.50
CA PRO A 249 8.64 -15.34 14.90
C PRO A 249 8.92 -16.56 15.80
N ASN A 250 9.75 -16.40 16.84
CA ASN A 250 10.02 -17.43 17.85
C ASN A 250 9.32 -17.14 19.19
N GLY A 251 8.42 -16.16 19.20
CA GLY A 251 7.84 -15.56 20.40
C GLY A 251 8.79 -14.61 21.14
N ARG A 252 8.22 -13.81 22.06
CA ARG A 252 9.00 -12.87 22.89
C ARG A 252 9.75 -13.64 24.00
N PRO A 253 11.08 -13.47 24.14
CA PRO A 253 11.86 -14.12 25.19
C PRO A 253 11.36 -13.77 26.60
N GLY A 254 11.06 -14.80 27.40
CA GLY A 254 10.52 -14.65 28.75
C GLY A 254 9.00 -14.46 28.84
N LEU A 255 8.30 -14.36 27.71
CA LEU A 255 6.86 -14.05 27.64
C LEU A 255 6.03 -15.22 27.13
N LEU A 256 6.20 -15.56 25.86
CA LEU A 256 5.49 -16.62 25.13
C LEU A 256 6.51 -17.44 24.32
N PRO A 257 7.40 -18.21 24.97
CA PRO A 257 8.51 -18.87 24.28
C PRO A 257 8.00 -19.91 23.27
N GLY A 258 8.29 -19.71 21.99
CA GLY A 258 7.87 -20.61 20.91
C GLY A 258 6.46 -20.37 20.36
N MET A 259 5.72 -19.36 20.83
CA MET A 259 4.48 -18.90 20.17
C MET A 259 4.76 -17.61 19.40
N PRO A 260 4.66 -17.59 18.06
CA PRO A 260 4.89 -16.38 17.29
C PRO A 260 3.91 -15.25 17.64
N VAL A 261 4.39 -14.01 17.62
CA VAL A 261 3.59 -12.81 17.91
C VAL A 261 3.95 -11.69 16.92
N LEU A 262 2.95 -10.96 16.45
CA LEU A 262 3.08 -9.65 15.83
C LEU A 262 2.39 -8.61 16.70
N ALA A 263 3.11 -7.58 17.17
CA ALA A 263 2.60 -6.50 18.01
C ALA A 263 1.84 -6.99 19.27
N GLY A 264 0.53 -7.27 19.17
CA GLY A 264 -0.28 -7.95 20.20
C GLY A 264 -1.00 -9.23 19.71
N THR A 265 -0.98 -9.50 18.41
CA THR A 265 -1.63 -10.65 17.76
C THR A 265 -0.75 -11.89 17.84
N ILE A 266 -1.33 -13.00 18.33
CA ILE A 266 -0.68 -14.31 18.32
C ILE A 266 -0.85 -14.93 16.93
N LEU A 267 0.22 -15.40 16.32
CA LEU A 267 0.22 -16.03 15.00
C LEU A 267 0.55 -17.52 15.13
N SER A 268 -0.02 -18.35 14.26
CA SER A 268 0.41 -19.74 14.09
C SER A 268 1.82 -19.79 13.48
N THR A 269 2.49 -20.93 13.63
CA THR A 269 3.81 -21.16 13.05
C THR A 269 3.80 -21.02 11.51
N ALA A 270 2.67 -21.30 10.85
CA ALA A 270 2.52 -21.15 9.40
C ALA A 270 2.39 -19.68 9.00
N GLU A 271 1.50 -18.93 9.64
CA GLU A 271 1.32 -17.49 9.40
C GLU A 271 2.62 -16.72 9.67
N ALA A 272 3.32 -17.02 10.76
CA ALA A 272 4.59 -16.38 11.08
C ALA A 272 5.70 -16.72 10.07
N GLN A 273 5.77 -17.94 9.55
CA GLN A 273 6.73 -18.30 8.50
C GLN A 273 6.41 -17.58 7.18
N TRP A 274 5.13 -17.49 6.81
CA TRP A 274 4.69 -16.73 5.64
C TRP A 274 4.96 -15.22 5.80
N LEU A 275 4.64 -14.64 6.97
CA LEU A 275 4.84 -13.22 7.26
C LEU A 275 6.33 -12.86 7.24
N ALA A 276 7.20 -13.71 7.82
CA ALA A 276 8.65 -13.55 7.75
C ALA A 276 9.16 -13.54 6.30
N ALA A 277 8.66 -14.46 5.45
CA ALA A 277 9.03 -14.52 4.03
C ALA A 277 8.54 -13.28 3.26
N CYS A 278 7.36 -12.75 3.58
CA CYS A 278 6.88 -11.47 3.03
C CYS A 278 7.75 -10.29 3.48
N PHE A 279 8.17 -10.28 4.74
CA PHE A 279 9.02 -9.23 5.32
C PHE A 279 10.36 -9.09 4.59
N ASP A 280 11.00 -10.24 4.33
CA ASP A 280 12.27 -10.38 3.60
C ASP A 280 12.10 -10.03 2.11
N ALA A 281 11.10 -10.63 1.45
CA ALA A 281 10.80 -10.37 0.04
C ALA A 281 10.38 -8.92 -0.27
N ALA A 282 9.93 -8.16 0.73
CA ALA A 282 9.58 -6.75 0.63
C ALA A 282 10.68 -5.78 1.12
N GLN A 283 11.80 -6.27 1.70
CA GLN A 283 12.82 -5.41 2.31
C GLN A 283 13.39 -4.34 1.36
N TRP A 284 13.60 -4.71 0.08
CA TRP A 284 14.10 -3.80 -0.94
C TRP A 284 13.17 -2.62 -1.24
N ALA A 285 11.87 -2.73 -0.96
CA ALA A 285 10.87 -1.72 -1.28
C ALA A 285 10.71 -0.63 -0.21
N ARG A 286 11.28 -0.83 1.00
CA ARG A 286 11.31 0.18 2.07
C ARG A 286 12.39 1.24 1.91
N ASN A 287 13.37 0.99 1.03
CA ASN A 287 14.44 1.93 0.73
C ASN A 287 14.06 2.75 -0.52
N PRO A 288 13.54 3.99 -0.40
CA PRO A 288 13.24 4.82 -1.56
C PRO A 288 14.53 5.14 -2.34
N THR A 289 14.45 5.11 -3.66
CA THR A 289 15.56 5.55 -4.53
C THR A 289 15.51 7.06 -4.73
N VAL A 290 16.62 7.63 -5.23
CA VAL A 290 16.71 9.09 -5.51
C VAL A 290 15.74 9.54 -6.61
N ASP A 291 15.26 8.61 -7.44
CA ASP A 291 14.32 8.85 -8.53
C ASP A 291 12.85 8.52 -8.18
N ASP A 292 12.57 8.04 -6.95
CA ASP A 292 11.20 7.81 -6.49
C ASP A 292 10.49 9.14 -6.18
N PRO A 293 9.14 9.21 -6.33
CA PRO A 293 8.39 10.40 -5.98
C PRO A 293 8.44 10.67 -4.46
N PRO A 294 8.24 11.94 -4.02
CA PRO A 294 8.11 12.25 -2.60
C PRO A 294 7.04 11.40 -1.93
N LEU A 295 7.36 10.87 -0.75
CA LEU A 295 6.43 10.11 0.08
C LEU A 295 5.64 11.08 0.95
N ASP A 296 4.31 11.05 0.82
CA ASP A 296 3.41 11.73 1.75
C ASP A 296 3.24 10.90 3.04
N THR A 297 2.83 11.55 4.14
CA THR A 297 2.54 10.85 5.39
C THR A 297 1.23 10.07 5.26
N ASN A 298 1.28 8.78 5.58
CA ASN A 298 0.13 7.90 5.65
C ASN A 298 -0.78 8.29 6.82
N ILE A 299 -1.88 8.99 6.53
CA ILE A 299 -2.81 9.54 7.52
C ILE A 299 -3.55 8.41 8.25
N ASP A 300 -3.95 7.35 7.55
CA ASP A 300 -4.61 6.19 8.15
C ASP A 300 -3.69 5.52 9.19
N ALA A 301 -2.40 5.39 8.87
CA ALA A 301 -1.40 4.84 9.79
C ALA A 301 -1.11 5.78 10.99
N HIS A 302 -1.09 7.10 10.77
CA HIS A 302 -1.01 8.08 11.86
C HIS A 302 -2.19 7.93 12.83
N ASP A 303 -3.43 7.95 12.32
CA ASP A 303 -4.63 7.95 13.14
C ASP A 303 -4.83 6.60 13.85
N ASN A 304 -4.54 5.47 13.19
CA ASN A 304 -4.54 4.14 13.81
C ASN A 304 -3.47 4.02 14.91
N TYR A 305 -2.25 4.52 14.67
CA TYR A 305 -1.19 4.52 15.68
C TYR A 305 -1.58 5.38 16.90
N VAL A 306 -2.06 6.61 16.68
CA VAL A 306 -2.50 7.51 17.74
C VAL A 306 -3.66 6.90 18.54
N ALA A 307 -4.65 6.31 17.87
CA ALA A 307 -5.77 5.63 18.53
C ALA A 307 -5.31 4.43 19.38
N ARG A 308 -4.40 3.58 18.86
CA ARG A 308 -3.85 2.41 19.57
C ARG A 308 -3.03 2.83 20.80
N ARG A 309 -2.17 3.84 20.67
CA ARG A 309 -1.36 4.36 21.78
C ARG A 309 -2.22 5.06 22.84
N ILE A 310 -3.30 5.76 22.45
CA ILE A 310 -4.28 6.32 23.40
C ILE A 310 -5.00 5.22 24.19
N GLU A 311 -5.49 4.17 23.52
CA GLU A 311 -6.12 3.04 24.21
C GLU A 311 -5.17 2.39 25.22
N GLN A 312 -3.93 2.15 24.80
CA GLN A 312 -2.89 1.58 25.65
C GLN A 312 -2.58 2.47 26.86
N HIS A 313 -2.41 3.78 26.66
CA HIS A 313 -2.14 4.75 27.72
C HIS A 313 -3.30 4.86 28.72
N LEU A 314 -4.55 4.95 28.25
CA LEU A 314 -5.75 4.93 29.09
C LEU A 314 -5.88 3.66 29.93
N TRP A 315 -5.50 2.50 29.38
CA TRP A 315 -5.55 1.23 30.10
C TRP A 315 -4.47 1.14 31.18
N ILE A 316 -3.24 1.58 30.90
CA ILE A 316 -2.11 1.51 31.84
C ILE A 316 -2.31 2.51 32.98
N GLU A 317 -2.76 3.73 32.66
CA GLU A 317 -2.92 4.84 33.61
C GLU A 317 -4.37 5.35 33.63
N PRO A 318 -5.32 4.68 34.32
CA PRO A 318 -6.74 5.10 34.32
C PRO A 318 -6.98 6.56 34.73
N ASP A 319 -6.15 7.11 35.63
CA ASP A 319 -6.23 8.51 36.08
C ASP A 319 -5.57 9.52 35.12
N THR A 320 -4.99 9.08 33.99
CA THR A 320 -4.29 9.98 33.05
C THR A 320 -5.23 10.98 32.37
N LEU A 321 -6.47 10.57 32.10
CA LEU A 321 -7.50 11.43 31.53
C LEU A 321 -7.81 12.60 32.46
N THR A 322 -8.07 12.31 33.75
CA THR A 322 -8.34 13.32 34.78
C THR A 322 -7.17 14.29 34.95
N ARG A 323 -5.93 13.79 34.99
CA ARG A 323 -4.73 14.64 35.05
C ARG A 323 -4.58 15.53 33.82
N SER A 324 -4.74 14.97 32.62
CA SER A 324 -4.57 15.71 31.36
C SER A 324 -5.66 16.78 31.15
N ILE A 325 -6.89 16.53 31.63
CA ILE A 325 -7.95 17.54 31.69
C ILE A 325 -7.54 18.68 32.64
N GLN A 326 -7.00 18.38 33.83
CA GLN A 326 -6.55 19.41 34.78
C GLN A 326 -5.39 20.24 34.23
N GLU A 327 -4.46 19.62 33.50
CA GLU A 327 -3.38 20.34 32.81
C GLU A 327 -3.94 21.24 31.69
N LEU A 328 -4.86 20.74 30.85
CA LEU A 328 -5.56 21.54 29.85
C LEU A 328 -6.26 22.77 30.46
N ARG A 329 -6.93 22.63 31.62
CA ARG A 329 -7.54 23.78 32.32
C ARG A 329 -6.51 24.82 32.78
N THR A 330 -5.27 24.41 32.99
CA THR A 330 -4.16 25.31 33.36
C THR A 330 -3.60 26.01 32.13
N GLU A 331 -3.41 25.30 31.02
CA GLU A 331 -2.95 25.88 29.74
C GLU A 331 -3.99 26.87 29.16
N THR A 332 -5.27 26.49 29.13
CA THR A 332 -6.39 27.33 28.62
C THR A 332 -6.67 28.58 29.45
N ALA A 333 -6.11 28.70 30.67
CA ALA A 333 -6.12 29.96 31.41
C ALA A 333 -5.16 31.02 30.83
N THR A 334 -4.26 30.61 29.93
CA THR A 334 -3.27 31.47 29.25
C THR A 334 -3.36 31.47 27.73
N ASP A 335 -3.85 30.39 27.13
CA ASP A 335 -4.03 30.23 25.67
C ASP A 335 -5.52 30.33 25.31
N HIS A 336 -5.88 31.40 24.58
CA HIS A 336 -7.26 31.69 24.19
C HIS A 336 -7.75 30.85 22.99
N ASP A 337 -6.86 30.45 22.10
CA ASP A 337 -7.22 29.65 20.92
C ASP A 337 -7.46 28.21 21.36
N LEU A 338 -6.59 27.67 22.23
CA LEU A 338 -6.79 26.39 22.91
C LEU A 338 -8.06 26.39 23.77
N ALA A 339 -8.37 27.50 24.47
CA ALA A 339 -9.60 27.62 25.24
C ALA A 339 -10.86 27.62 24.36
N THR A 340 -10.79 28.23 23.18
CA THR A 340 -11.87 28.24 22.19
C THR A 340 -12.11 26.83 21.65
N ILE A 341 -11.05 26.13 21.22
CA ILE A 341 -11.14 24.74 20.73
C ILE A 341 -11.68 23.80 21.82
N ALA A 342 -11.25 23.95 23.07
CA ALA A 342 -11.78 23.20 24.19
C ALA A 342 -13.29 23.43 24.37
N ALA A 343 -13.74 24.69 24.38
CA ALA A 343 -15.15 25.02 24.52
C ALA A 343 -16.03 24.50 23.36
N GLU A 344 -15.51 24.51 22.12
CA GLU A 344 -16.21 23.95 20.95
C GLU A 344 -16.38 22.43 21.02
N LEU A 345 -15.33 21.69 21.41
CA LEU A 345 -15.37 20.24 21.53
C LEU A 345 -16.23 19.77 22.73
N GLU A 346 -16.21 20.53 23.83
CA GLU A 346 -16.95 20.22 25.06
C GLU A 346 -18.44 20.61 25.01
N ALA A 347 -18.84 21.45 24.05
CA ALA A 347 -20.24 21.82 23.82
C ALA A 347 -21.10 20.66 23.27
N ASP A 348 -20.49 19.56 22.81
CA ASP A 348 -21.25 18.38 22.37
C ASP A 348 -21.80 17.58 23.56
N ALA A 349 -23.11 17.74 23.78
CA ALA A 349 -23.85 17.15 24.89
C ALA A 349 -23.92 15.61 24.90
N GLN A 350 -23.41 14.92 23.87
CA GLN A 350 -23.27 13.46 23.85
C GLN A 350 -21.80 13.05 24.00
N ALA A 351 -20.88 13.68 23.28
CA ALA A 351 -19.47 13.31 23.27
C ALA A 351 -18.76 13.59 24.60
N HIS A 352 -19.05 14.73 25.26
CA HIS A 352 -18.43 15.08 26.54
C HIS A 352 -18.75 14.10 27.69
N PRO A 353 -20.01 13.76 28.00
CA PRO A 353 -20.29 12.75 29.03
C PRO A 353 -19.81 11.35 28.64
N GLU A 354 -19.78 11.01 27.35
CA GLU A 354 -19.27 9.73 26.85
C GLU A 354 -17.75 9.58 27.07
N ALA A 355 -16.97 10.60 26.71
CA ALA A 355 -15.53 10.68 26.90
C ALA A 355 -15.08 10.46 28.35
N LEU A 356 -15.94 10.85 29.32
CA LEU A 356 -15.66 10.75 30.75
C LEU A 356 -16.20 9.49 31.44
N SER A 357 -16.92 8.61 30.72
CA SER A 357 -17.65 7.49 31.34
C SER A 357 -17.58 6.14 30.62
N LYS A 358 -17.25 6.10 29.32
CA LYS A 358 -17.09 4.86 28.55
C LYS A 358 -15.63 4.41 28.42
N PRO A 359 -15.36 3.12 28.16
CA PRO A 359 -14.07 2.68 27.63
C PRO A 359 -13.89 3.10 26.17
N TRP A 360 -12.65 3.32 25.74
CA TRP A 360 -12.27 3.84 24.40
C TRP A 360 -12.96 3.14 23.20
N ARG A 361 -13.11 1.81 23.25
CA ARG A 361 -13.76 1.04 22.18
C ARG A 361 -15.25 1.33 22.05
N GLU A 362 -15.95 1.66 23.13
CA GLU A 362 -17.39 1.94 23.14
C GLU A 362 -17.74 3.43 22.89
N MET A 363 -16.74 4.31 22.84
CA MET A 363 -16.90 5.74 22.52
C MET A 363 -17.25 5.98 21.04
N SER A 364 -18.08 6.97 20.76
CA SER A 364 -18.20 7.55 19.42
C SER A 364 -16.93 8.28 19.00
N ASP A 365 -16.72 8.49 17.70
CA ASP A 365 -15.52 9.16 17.18
C ASP A 365 -15.39 10.62 17.65
N LYS A 366 -16.52 11.27 18.01
CA LYS A 366 -16.50 12.58 18.67
C LYS A 366 -15.91 12.50 20.08
N ALA A 367 -16.33 11.52 20.87
CA ALA A 367 -15.80 11.31 22.22
C ALA A 367 -14.33 10.87 22.17
N ARG A 368 -13.95 9.99 21.24
CA ARG A 368 -12.56 9.65 20.97
C ARG A 368 -11.74 10.89 20.62
N ARG A 369 -12.20 11.74 19.70
CA ARG A 369 -11.53 13.00 19.33
C ARG A 369 -11.37 13.96 20.52
N LEU A 370 -12.36 14.05 21.39
CA LEU A 370 -12.28 14.86 22.62
C LEU A 370 -11.24 14.28 23.61
N VAL A 371 -11.20 12.96 23.77
CA VAL A 371 -10.19 12.27 24.59
C VAL A 371 -8.78 12.41 24.00
N THR A 372 -8.62 12.31 22.68
CA THR A 372 -7.38 12.65 21.97
C THR A 372 -6.95 14.08 22.29
N PHE A 373 -7.86 15.04 22.19
CA PHE A 373 -7.56 16.45 22.50
C PHE A 373 -7.17 16.66 23.98
N TYR A 374 -7.77 15.94 24.93
CA TYR A 374 -7.34 15.99 26.33
C TYR A 374 -5.93 15.42 26.52
N LEU A 375 -5.67 14.21 26.03
CA LEU A 375 -4.44 13.46 26.31
C LEU A 375 -3.23 13.93 25.49
N VAL A 376 -3.44 14.28 24.22
CA VAL A 376 -2.36 14.61 23.28
C VAL A 376 -2.17 16.13 23.22
N LYS A 377 -0.92 16.56 23.38
CA LYS A 377 -0.51 17.95 23.22
C LYS A 377 -0.08 18.25 21.78
N GLU A 378 0.75 17.36 21.22
CA GLU A 378 1.13 17.34 19.81
C GLU A 378 1.49 15.91 19.37
N VAL A 379 1.47 15.64 18.07
CA VAL A 379 2.09 14.45 17.47
C VAL A 379 3.19 14.94 16.53
N GLN A 380 4.43 14.54 16.80
CA GLN A 380 5.59 14.82 15.98
C GLN A 380 5.66 13.77 14.87
N VAL A 381 5.71 14.24 13.61
CA VAL A 381 5.73 13.40 12.41
C VAL A 381 7.12 13.43 11.77
N GLY A 382 7.75 12.27 11.69
CA GLY A 382 9.04 12.03 11.04
C GLY A 382 8.91 11.73 9.53
N SER A 383 10.00 11.26 8.93
CA SER A 383 9.99 10.84 7.52
C SER A 383 9.18 9.54 7.34
N PRO A 384 8.34 9.41 6.29
CA PRO A 384 7.59 8.17 6.01
C PRO A 384 8.45 6.91 5.79
N ALA A 385 9.74 7.07 5.51
CA ALA A 385 10.69 5.95 5.38
C ALA A 385 11.23 5.43 6.74
N LEU A 386 10.82 6.02 7.87
CA LEU A 386 11.15 5.52 9.21
C LEU A 386 10.20 4.39 9.64
N PRO A 387 10.62 3.49 10.57
CA PRO A 387 9.71 2.60 11.28
C PRO A 387 8.54 3.35 11.91
N ILE A 388 7.38 2.70 12.08
CA ILE A 388 6.14 3.34 12.55
C ILE A 388 6.32 4.11 13.88
N ASP A 389 7.10 3.55 14.80
CA ASP A 389 7.43 4.13 16.12
C ASP A 389 8.37 5.35 16.04
N GLU A 390 9.23 5.41 15.02
CA GLU A 390 10.13 6.53 14.76
C GLU A 390 9.45 7.62 13.89
N GLN A 391 8.45 7.23 13.09
CA GLN A 391 7.65 8.15 12.29
C GLN A 391 6.65 8.93 13.14
N PHE A 392 6.03 8.32 14.16
CA PHE A 392 4.97 8.96 14.94
C PHE A 392 5.30 9.01 16.44
N ARG A 393 5.60 10.22 16.95
CA ARG A 393 5.86 10.43 18.37
C ARG A 393 4.79 11.31 19.01
N ILE A 394 4.01 10.73 19.91
CA ILE A 394 3.00 11.45 20.71
C ILE A 394 3.68 12.18 21.86
N VAL A 395 3.36 13.46 22.03
CA VAL A 395 3.67 14.22 23.24
C VAL A 395 2.40 14.32 24.08
N TRP A 396 2.40 13.63 25.23
CA TRP A 396 1.28 13.64 26.17
C TRP A 396 1.17 14.99 26.90
N ARG A 397 -0.06 15.44 27.14
CA ARG A 397 -0.35 16.71 27.84
C ARG A 397 -0.13 16.57 29.35
N GLY A 398 -0.65 15.50 29.95
CA GLY A 398 -0.42 15.20 31.36
C GLY A 398 1.05 14.80 31.60
N PRO A 399 1.82 15.54 32.42
CA PRO A 399 3.23 15.23 32.62
C PRO A 399 3.43 13.88 33.35
N ARG A 400 4.51 13.16 33.00
CA ARG A 400 4.94 11.96 33.72
C ARG A 400 5.22 12.28 35.20
N PRO A 401 5.09 11.32 36.14
CA PRO A 401 5.55 11.50 37.52
C PRO A 401 7.06 11.82 37.58
N ALA A 402 7.39 13.09 37.73
CA ALA A 402 8.74 13.58 37.49
C ALA A 402 9.71 13.31 38.66
N ALA A 403 10.59 12.34 38.48
CA ALA A 403 11.93 12.36 39.06
C ALA A 403 12.94 11.68 38.13
N GLU A 404 14.22 11.93 38.39
CA GLU A 404 15.34 11.36 37.64
C GLU A 404 15.52 9.88 38.01
N TYR A 405 14.88 8.98 37.25
CA TYR A 405 14.96 7.53 37.46
C TYR A 405 15.94 6.86 36.51
N GLY A 406 16.87 6.07 37.05
CA GLY A 406 17.82 5.29 36.26
C GLY A 406 17.18 4.01 35.75
N PHE A 407 16.80 3.99 34.46
CA PHE A 407 16.27 2.82 33.77
C PHE A 407 17.39 1.89 33.23
N SER A 408 16.99 0.76 32.64
CA SER A 408 17.85 -0.24 31.96
C SER A 408 18.78 -1.07 32.87
N ALA A 409 18.71 -0.91 34.18
CA ALA A 409 19.50 -1.67 35.15
C ALA A 409 18.75 -2.90 35.68
N ARG A 410 18.51 -3.94 34.83
CA ARG A 410 17.85 -5.21 35.22
C ARG A 410 18.46 -5.83 36.49
N VAL A 411 17.83 -5.60 37.65
CA VAL A 411 18.37 -5.98 38.98
C VAL A 411 18.17 -7.48 39.31
N GLY A 412 17.51 -8.21 38.41
CA GLY A 412 17.07 -9.59 38.61
C GLY A 412 15.99 -10.00 37.62
N GLN A 413 15.02 -10.81 38.06
CA GLN A 413 13.89 -11.30 37.25
C GLN A 413 12.60 -11.40 38.10
N PRO A 414 11.40 -11.40 37.49
CA PRO A 414 10.16 -11.73 38.21
C PRO A 414 10.24 -13.09 38.92
N SER A 415 9.63 -13.21 40.10
CA SER A 415 9.51 -14.52 40.78
C SER A 415 8.43 -15.37 40.12
N THR A 416 8.68 -16.68 40.01
CA THR A 416 7.70 -17.68 39.57
C THR A 416 7.01 -18.41 40.72
N HIS A 417 7.40 -18.12 41.97
CA HIS A 417 7.02 -18.87 43.17
C HIS A 417 5.60 -18.51 43.68
N MET A 418 4.68 -19.46 43.54
CA MET A 418 3.27 -19.33 43.93
C MET A 418 3.01 -19.75 45.39
N SER A 419 2.02 -19.13 46.02
CA SER A 419 1.45 -19.55 47.30
C SER A 419 -0.02 -19.11 47.39
N SER A 420 -0.76 -19.52 48.43
CA SER A 420 -2.20 -19.25 48.57
C SER A 420 -2.61 -17.78 48.67
N HIS A 421 -1.64 -16.88 48.90
CA HIS A 421 -1.85 -15.42 49.00
C HIS A 421 -1.22 -14.68 47.81
N ARG A 422 -0.95 -15.40 46.70
CA ARG A 422 -0.26 -14.90 45.52
C ARG A 422 -0.98 -15.27 44.24
N GLU A 423 -1.01 -14.35 43.30
CA GLU A 423 -1.54 -14.54 41.94
C GLU A 423 -0.46 -14.22 40.89
N ARG A 424 -0.67 -14.67 39.65
CA ARG A 424 0.10 -14.18 38.49
C ARG A 424 -0.67 -13.02 37.86
N VAL A 425 0.04 -11.92 37.65
CA VAL A 425 -0.47 -10.69 37.04
C VAL A 425 0.53 -10.23 35.98
N SER A 426 0.06 -9.70 34.86
CA SER A 426 0.96 -9.15 33.83
C SER A 426 1.33 -7.69 34.15
N ALA A 427 2.43 -7.18 33.59
CA ALA A 427 2.87 -5.78 33.78
C ALA A 427 1.73 -4.77 33.55
N PHE A 428 0.95 -4.97 32.49
CA PHE A 428 -0.23 -4.19 32.07
C PHE A 428 -1.37 -4.16 33.09
N LYS A 429 -1.40 -5.13 34.02
CA LYS A 429 -2.37 -5.26 35.11
C LYS A 429 -1.80 -4.87 36.48
N LEU A 430 -0.53 -4.46 36.55
CA LEU A 430 0.04 -3.83 37.74
C LEU A 430 -0.58 -2.44 37.93
N ARG A 431 -0.74 -2.04 39.20
CA ARG A 431 -1.24 -0.72 39.61
C ARG A 431 -0.39 -0.14 40.75
N PRO A 432 -0.34 1.19 40.92
CA PRO A 432 0.26 1.81 42.11
C PRO A 432 -0.30 1.20 43.40
N GLY A 433 0.59 0.83 44.33
CA GLY A 433 0.25 0.12 45.56
C GLY A 433 0.36 -1.41 45.48
N ASP A 434 0.46 -2.01 44.29
CA ASP A 434 0.63 -3.46 44.15
C ASP A 434 1.96 -3.93 44.77
N ARG A 435 1.92 -5.08 45.45
CA ARG A 435 3.13 -5.72 46.01
C ARG A 435 3.52 -6.95 45.19
N ILE A 436 4.57 -6.81 44.37
CA ILE A 436 5.12 -7.87 43.52
C ILE A 436 6.29 -8.60 44.19
N TYR A 437 6.61 -9.80 43.72
CA TYR A 437 7.76 -10.59 44.16
C TYR A 437 8.80 -10.75 43.05
N TRP A 438 10.05 -10.46 43.37
CA TRP A 438 11.17 -10.34 42.42
C TRP A 438 12.40 -11.09 42.92
N LEU A 439 13.02 -11.90 42.06
CA LEU A 439 14.28 -12.60 42.34
C LEU A 439 15.44 -11.65 42.05
N SER A 440 16.22 -11.30 43.08
CA SER A 440 17.49 -10.58 42.89
C SER A 440 18.49 -11.40 42.06
N ARG A 441 19.52 -10.75 41.50
CA ARG A 441 20.65 -11.39 40.79
C ARG A 441 21.37 -12.53 41.54
N HIS A 442 21.08 -12.72 42.83
CA HIS A 442 21.62 -13.78 43.70
C HIS A 442 20.57 -14.84 44.07
N GLY A 443 19.48 -14.96 43.30
CA GLY A 443 18.40 -15.94 43.50
C GLY A 443 17.43 -15.66 44.66
N ASN A 444 17.75 -14.70 45.55
CA ASN A 444 16.89 -14.37 46.69
C ASN A 444 15.65 -13.56 46.25
N GLU A 445 14.46 -14.07 46.56
CA GLU A 445 13.19 -13.37 46.37
C GLU A 445 13.05 -12.17 47.33
N ARG A 446 12.48 -11.07 46.85
CA ARG A 446 12.11 -9.89 47.64
C ARG A 446 10.77 -9.34 47.18
N GLY A 447 9.96 -8.86 48.12
CA GLY A 447 8.77 -8.06 47.80
C GLY A 447 9.16 -6.62 47.45
N ARG A 448 8.56 -6.05 46.40
CA ARG A 448 8.61 -4.62 46.04
C ARG A 448 7.19 -4.07 46.00
N ASN A 449 7.02 -2.80 46.36
CA ASN A 449 5.78 -2.11 46.05
C ASN A 449 5.93 -1.33 44.73
N VAL A 450 4.91 -1.35 43.90
CA VAL A 450 4.79 -0.58 42.67
C VAL A 450 4.39 0.86 43.05
N SER A 451 5.24 1.83 42.74
CA SER A 451 4.96 3.25 43.02
C SER A 451 4.22 3.92 41.86
N ALA A 452 4.57 3.58 40.63
CA ALA A 452 3.96 4.09 39.41
C ALA A 452 4.13 3.08 38.27
N VAL A 453 3.22 3.15 37.30
CA VAL A 453 3.18 2.35 36.07
C VAL A 453 2.80 3.30 34.94
N TRP A 454 3.52 3.31 33.82
CA TRP A 454 3.22 4.15 32.67
C TRP A 454 3.69 3.51 31.35
N ASP A 455 3.24 4.04 30.22
CA ASP A 455 3.64 3.58 28.89
C ASP A 455 5.03 4.11 28.50
N SER A 456 5.86 3.29 27.87
CA SER A 456 7.20 3.69 27.45
C SER A 456 7.17 4.50 26.14
N GLU A 457 7.73 5.72 26.17
CA GLU A 457 8.00 6.52 24.97
C GLU A 457 9.29 6.11 24.25
N GLU A 458 10.22 5.44 24.93
CA GLU A 458 11.55 5.06 24.37
C GLU A 458 11.55 3.63 23.80
N THR A 459 10.49 2.87 24.04
CA THR A 459 10.28 1.52 23.48
C THR A 459 8.78 1.26 23.42
N PRO A 460 8.09 1.69 22.35
CA PRO A 460 6.63 1.55 22.25
C PRO A 460 6.15 0.12 22.44
N GLY A 461 4.91 -0.02 22.92
CA GLY A 461 4.38 -1.32 23.31
C GLY A 461 4.98 -1.91 24.60
N THR A 462 5.80 -1.17 25.37
CA THR A 462 6.28 -1.60 26.70
C THR A 462 5.75 -0.72 27.84
N VAL A 463 5.79 -1.27 29.06
CA VAL A 463 5.32 -0.65 30.30
C VAL A 463 6.51 -0.38 31.22
N CYS A 464 6.71 0.87 31.58
CA CYS A 464 7.67 1.27 32.62
C CYS A 464 7.05 1.08 34.00
N VAL A 465 7.76 0.41 34.90
CA VAL A 465 7.30 0.18 36.29
C VAL A 465 8.35 0.69 37.27
N LEU A 466 7.93 1.54 38.20
CA LEU A 466 8.77 2.15 39.24
C LEU A 466 8.61 1.44 40.59
N PHE A 467 9.72 1.17 41.27
CA PHE A 467 9.73 0.47 42.56
C PHE A 467 10.10 1.35 43.76
N ASP A 468 9.41 1.10 44.87
CA ASP A 468 9.32 1.92 46.09
C ASP A 468 10.61 2.27 46.85
N GLN A 469 11.74 1.62 46.55
CA GLN A 469 12.89 1.61 47.48
C GLN A 469 14.26 1.88 46.86
N LEU A 470 14.39 2.20 45.56
CA LEU A 470 15.73 2.37 44.94
C LEU A 470 15.87 3.48 43.88
N MET A 471 14.84 4.27 43.54
CA MET A 471 14.84 5.14 42.35
C MET A 471 15.13 4.37 41.03
N LEU A 472 14.89 3.05 41.04
CA LEU A 472 15.03 2.19 39.87
C LEU A 472 13.65 1.90 39.30
N GLY A 473 13.45 2.34 38.06
CA GLY A 473 12.45 1.78 37.17
C GLY A 473 13.09 0.74 36.26
N ASP A 474 12.27 -0.14 35.70
CA ASP A 474 12.68 -1.07 34.65
C ASP A 474 11.53 -1.21 33.65
N THR A 475 11.84 -1.64 32.43
CA THR A 475 10.92 -1.61 31.28
C THR A 475 10.51 -3.02 30.90
N PHE A 476 9.20 -3.27 30.91
CA PHE A 476 8.59 -4.60 30.84
C PHE A 476 7.64 -4.72 29.66
N TRP A 477 7.49 -5.92 29.09
CA TRP A 477 6.40 -6.14 28.14
C TRP A 477 5.05 -6.19 28.86
N PRO A 478 3.94 -5.69 28.27
CA PRO A 478 2.63 -5.59 28.93
C PRO A 478 2.14 -6.94 29.48
N GLU A 479 2.49 -8.03 28.81
CA GLU A 479 2.09 -9.38 29.15
C GLU A 479 3.06 -10.05 30.16
N GLU A 480 4.20 -9.43 30.50
CA GLU A 480 5.27 -10.02 31.31
C GLU A 480 4.78 -10.33 32.73
N LEU A 481 4.95 -11.58 33.15
CA LEU A 481 4.26 -12.12 34.33
C LEU A 481 5.03 -11.89 35.63
N PHE A 482 4.43 -11.07 36.49
CA PHE A 482 4.80 -10.92 37.88
C PHE A 482 3.97 -11.84 38.77
N VAL A 483 4.53 -12.25 39.90
CA VAL A 483 3.74 -12.78 41.01
C VAL A 483 3.43 -11.63 41.97
N ARG A 484 2.14 -11.35 42.19
CA ARG A 484 1.62 -10.28 43.08
C ARG A 484 1.00 -10.89 44.33
N GLN A 485 1.10 -10.20 45.47
CA GLN A 485 0.35 -10.51 46.67
C GLN A 485 -1.13 -10.16 46.46
N VAL A 486 -2.03 -11.12 46.65
CA VAL A 486 -3.48 -10.89 46.50
C VAL A 486 -3.95 -9.88 47.54
N SER A 487 -4.57 -8.80 47.09
CA SER A 487 -5.08 -7.71 47.94
C SER A 487 -6.23 -8.20 48.82
N THR A 488 -5.96 -8.43 50.10
CA THR A 488 -6.98 -8.79 51.10
C THR A 488 -7.78 -7.55 51.53
N ASN A 489 -8.51 -6.95 50.60
CA ASN A 489 -9.52 -5.94 50.94
C ASN A 489 -10.62 -6.63 51.75
N GLY A 490 -10.76 -6.20 53.00
CA GLY A 490 -11.60 -6.89 53.98
C GLY A 490 -13.08 -6.83 53.64
N ASP A 491 -13.73 -7.99 53.71
CA ASP A 491 -15.18 -8.09 53.55
C ASP A 491 -15.87 -7.35 54.70
N GLY A 492 -16.61 -6.29 54.37
CA GLY A 492 -17.10 -5.27 55.30
C GLY A 492 -18.30 -5.70 56.14
N THR A 493 -18.35 -6.96 56.58
CA THR A 493 -19.48 -7.53 57.33
C THR A 493 -19.51 -7.01 58.78
N ALA A 494 -20.07 -5.82 58.97
CA ALA A 494 -20.40 -5.27 60.28
C ALA A 494 -21.45 -6.15 60.98
N SER A 495 -21.00 -7.08 61.82
CA SER A 495 -21.89 -7.89 62.68
C SER A 495 -22.46 -7.02 63.80
N PRO A 496 -23.80 -6.93 63.96
CA PRO A 496 -24.41 -6.04 64.94
C PRO A 496 -24.45 -6.65 66.34
N ARG A 497 -23.65 -6.12 67.28
CA ARG A 497 -23.86 -6.16 68.74
C ARG A 497 -23.29 -4.91 69.40
#